data_AF-A0A3C1U7E2-F1
#
_entry.id   AF-A0A3C1U7E2-F1
#
_cell.length_a   1.000
_cell.length_b   1.000
_cell.length_c   1.000
_cell.angle_alpha   90.00
_cell.angle_beta   90.00
_cell.angle_gamma   90.00
#
_symmetry.space_group_name_H-M   'P 1'
#
loop_
_entity.id
_entity.type
_entity.pdbx_description
1 polymer ?
#
loop_
_entity_poly.entity_id
_entity_poly.type
_entity_poly.pdbx_seq_one_letter_code
_entity_poly.pdbx_strand_id
1 'polypeptide(L)' 'MTIEICIGSSCYVKGSDKVVLLVKEILVKRGLDAKVELKGSFCMNACTQGIGVKINGKMIR' A
#
# COMPACT_ATOMS: atom_id res chain seq x y z
N MET A 1 -5.25 -5.93 10.98
CA MET A 1 -5.55 -5.75 9.54
C MET A 1 -4.25 -5.40 8.85
N THR A 2 -3.92 -6.02 7.72
CA THR A 2 -2.64 -5.76 7.04
C THR A 2 -2.89 -5.10 5.70
N ILE A 3 -2.27 -3.96 5.45
CA ILE A 3 -2.29 -3.26 4.16
C ILE A 3 -0.91 -3.42 3.55
N GLU A 4 -0.85 -4.05 2.38
CA GLU A 4 0.36 -4.23 1.59
C GLU A 4 0.29 -3.33 0.37
N ILE A 5 1.30 -2.49 0.16
CA ILE A 5 1.40 -1.61 -1.01
C ILE A 5 2.59 -2.05 -1.85
N CYS A 6 2.37 -2.19 -3.16
CA CYS A 6 3.42 -2.54 -4.10
C CYS A 6 4.42 -1.38 -4.21
N ILE A 7 5.66 -1.64 -3.83
CA ILE A 7 6.79 -0.69 -3.93
C ILE A 7 7.81 -1.11 -4.99
N GLY A 8 7.40 -1.98 -5.93
CA GLY A 8 8.22 -2.36 -7.07
C GLY A 8 8.52 -1.17 -7.98
N SER A 9 9.54 -1.28 -8.83
CA SER A 9 10.03 -0.21 -9.72
C SER A 9 8.92 0.47 -10.52
N SER A 10 8.02 -0.27 -11.16
CA SER A 10 6.88 0.30 -11.90
C SER A 10 5.87 1.04 -11.01
N CYS A 11 5.69 0.62 -9.76
CA CYS A 11 4.78 1.27 -8.81
C CYS A 11 5.43 2.50 -8.16
N TYR A 12 6.74 2.44 -7.93
CA TYR A 12 7.53 3.57 -7.40
C TYR A 12 7.49 4.76 -8.37
N VAL A 13 7.72 4.54 -9.67
CA VAL A 13 7.63 5.60 -10.69
C VAL A 13 6.22 6.20 -10.77
N LYS A 14 5.18 5.43 -10.43
CA LYS A 14 3.78 5.90 -10.34
C LYS A 14 3.46 6.63 -9.03
N GLY A 15 4.40 6.71 -8.08
CA GLY A 15 4.24 7.40 -6.80
C GLY A 15 3.74 6.50 -5.66
N SER A 16 4.06 5.21 -5.66
CA SER A 16 3.70 4.31 -4.55
C SER A 16 4.27 4.76 -3.20
N ASP A 17 5.42 5.45 -3.20
CA ASP A 17 6.02 6.05 -2.00
C ASP A 17 5.09 7.09 -1.36
N LYS A 18 4.47 7.95 -2.18
CA LYS A 18 3.51 8.97 -1.72
C LYS A 18 2.26 8.32 -1.14
N VAL A 19 1.80 7.23 -1.74
CA VAL A 19 0.64 6.46 -1.25
C VAL A 19 0.94 5.86 0.13
N VAL A 20 2.13 5.27 0.31
CA VAL A 20 2.55 4.73 1.62
C VAL A 20 2.56 5.82 2.69
N LEU A 21 3.11 7.01 2.38
CA LEU A 21 3.14 8.15 3.30
C LEU A 21 1.74 8.64 3.67
N LEU A 22 0.87 8.86 2.68
CA LEU A 22 -0.52 9.28 2.88
C LEU A 22 -1.30 8.28 3.73
N VAL A 23 -1.17 6.98 3.44
CA VAL A 23 -1.84 5.94 4.22
C VAL A 23 -1.33 5.94 5.65
N LYS A 24 -0.01 6.04 5.87
CA LYS A 24 0.57 6.13 7.21
C LYS A 24 0.03 7.34 7.98
N GLU A 25 -0.03 8.52 7.36
CA GLU A 25 -0.60 9.72 7.98
C GLU A 25 -2.08 9.55 8.35
N ILE A 26 -2.88 8.95 7.47
CA ILE A 26 -4.31 8.69 7.73
C ILE A 26 -4.47 7.71 8.89
N LEU A 27 -3.65 6.66 8.96
CA LEU A 27 -3.68 5.69 10.04
C LEU A 27 -3.37 6.34 11.38
N VAL A 28 -2.34 7.20 11.43
CA VAL A 28 -1.99 7.96 12.64
C VAL A 28 -3.09 8.94 13.02
N LYS A 29 -3.59 9.75 12.06
CA LYS A 29 -4.67 10.73 12.29
C LYS A 29 -5.95 10.08 12.81
N ARG A 30 -6.22 8.83 12.43
CA ARG A 30 -7.40 8.07 12.86
C ARG A 30 -7.15 7.18 14.08
N GLY A 31 -5.92 7.14 14.63
CA GLY A 31 -5.56 6.24 15.73
C GLY A 31 -5.70 4.75 15.37
N LEU A 32 -5.50 4.41 14.09
CA LEU A 32 -5.61 3.05 13.56
C LEU A 32 -4.25 2.35 13.41
N ASP A 33 -3.15 3.01 13.75
CA ASP A 33 -1.80 2.45 13.63
C ASP A 33 -1.63 1.18 14.47
N ALA A 34 -2.27 1.11 15.65
CA ALA A 34 -2.26 -0.08 16.50
C ALA A 34 -3.10 -1.26 15.94
N LYS A 35 -4.00 -1.00 14.98
CA LYS A 35 -4.90 -2.02 14.38
C LYS A 35 -4.51 -2.41 12.96
N VAL A 36 -3.77 -1.54 12.27
CA VAL A 36 -3.44 -1.67 10.86
C VAL A 36 -1.94 -1.72 10.67
N GLU A 37 -1.46 -2.85 10.18
CA GLU A 37 -0.06 -3.06 9.85
C GLU A 37 0.17 -2.70 8.38
N LEU A 38 0.94 -1.63 8.13
CA LEU A 38 1.31 -1.20 6.79
C LEU A 38 2.62 -1.88 6.37
N LYS A 39 2.58 -2.65 5.28
CA LYS A 39 3.72 -3.37 4.73
C LYS A 39 3.97 -2.95 3.27
N GLY A 40 5.24 -2.85 2.91
CA GLY A 40 5.65 -2.79 1.49
C GLY A 40 5.76 -4.20 0.94
N SER A 41 5.23 -4.44 -0.26
CA SER A 41 5.39 -5.72 -0.96
C SER A 41 6.06 -5.48 -2.31
N PHE A 42 6.88 -6.43 -2.75
CA PHE A 42 7.56 -6.37 -4.03
C PHE A 42 6.75 -7.10 -5.09
N CYS A 43 6.50 -6.41 -6.22
CA CYS A 43 5.88 -6.94 -7.43
C CYS A 43 4.60 -7.77 -7.20
N MET A 44 3.43 -7.11 -7.25
CA MET A 44 2.12 -7.77 -7.15
C MET A 44 1.53 -8.21 -8.49
N ASN A 45 2.30 -8.19 -9.59
CA ASN A 45 1.79 -8.37 -10.97
C ASN A 45 0.58 -7.47 -11.32
N ALA A 46 0.45 -6.33 -10.64
CA ALA A 46 -0.63 -5.36 -10.80
C ALA A 46 -0.20 -4.13 -11.63
N CYS A 47 0.95 -4.20 -12.31
CA CYS A 47 1.56 -3.05 -12.98
C CYS A 47 0.69 -2.44 -14.08
N THR A 48 -0.23 -3.21 -14.67
CA THR A 48 -1.18 -2.75 -15.69
C THR A 48 -2.37 -1.98 -15.08
N GLN A 49 -2.65 -2.16 -13.79
CA GLN A 49 -3.82 -1.61 -13.10
C GLN A 49 -3.50 -0.43 -12.18
N GLY A 50 -2.27 0.09 -12.21
CA GLY A 50 -1.85 1.23 -11.39
C GLY A 50 -0.86 0.82 -10.29
N ILE A 51 -1.12 1.26 -9.06
CA ILE A 51 -0.37 0.89 -7.85
C ILE A 51 -1.08 -0.29 -7.22
N GLY A 52 -0.40 -1.44 -7.11
CA GLY A 52 -0.97 -2.62 -6.47
C GLY A 52 -1.16 -2.41 -4.97
N VAL A 53 -2.39 -2.55 -4.48
CA VAL A 53 -2.71 -2.51 -3.05
C VAL A 53 -3.44 -3.80 -2.67
N LYS A 54 -3.02 -4.41 -1.56
CA LYS A 54 -3.60 -5.64 -1.03
C LYS A 54 -3.96 -5.41 0.44
N ILE A 55 -5.17 -5.77 0.84
CA ILE A 55 -5.65 -5.66 2.21
C ILE A 55 -6.05 -7.05 2.70
N ASN A 56 -5.45 -7.51 3.81
CA ASN A 56 -5.64 -8.85 4.37
C ASN A 56 -5.54 -9.95 3.30
N GLY A 57 -4.53 -9.89 2.43
CA GLY A 57 -4.34 -10.90 1.37
C GLY A 57 -5.20 -10.70 0.11
N LYS A 58 -6.23 -9.85 0.14
CA LYS A 58 -7.08 -9.54 -1.03
C LYS A 58 -6.60 -8.30 -1.75
N MET A 59 -6.38 -8.43 -3.06
CA MET A 59 -6.05 -7.30 -3.92
C MET A 59 -7.28 -6.40 -4.07
N ILE A 60 -7.11 -5.12 -3.76
CA ILE A 60 -8.15 -4.11 -3.94
C ILE A 60 -7.94 -3.53 -5.33
N ARG A 61 -8.99 -3.59 -6.14
CA ARG A 61 -9.01 -3.12 -7.54
C ARG A 61 -9.84 -1.86 -7.62
#